data_AF-A0A836BFZ0-F1
#
_entry.id   AF-A0A836BFZ0-F1
#
_cell.length_a   1.000
_cell.length_b   1.000
_cell.length_c   1.000
_cell.angle_alpha   90.00
_cell.angle_beta   90.00
_cell.angle_gamma   90.00
#
_symmetry.space_group_name_H-M   'P 1'
#
loop_
_entity.id
_entity.type
_entity.pdbx_description
1 polymer ?
#
loop_
_entity_poly.entity_id
_entity_poly.type
_entity_poly.pdbx_seq_one_letter_code
_entity_poly.pdbx_strand_id
1 'polypeptide(L)'
;MQKILSIMALTASLILAGISVALLVIYGADVAAGGTTAGEGFLPLDAMARGIGFGTPPIILSFVAYFISRKEPSKPLGGLIIVAGILVIIGGAVFIVGAGEAENIARMAGEGGGLIGIGAVLTALGAIKIKKS
;
A
#
# COMPACT_ATOMS: atom_id res chain seq x y z
N MET A 1 21.50 1.81 -26.02
CA MET A 1 21.38 2.51 -24.71
C MET A 1 19.93 2.56 -24.20
N GLN A 2 18.96 3.03 -24.98
CA GLN A 2 17.55 3.17 -24.55
C GLN A 2 16.89 1.88 -24.04
N LYS A 3 17.15 0.74 -24.69
CA LYS A 3 16.63 -0.59 -24.28
C LYS A 3 17.19 -1.05 -22.93
N ILE A 4 18.42 -0.68 -22.60
CA ILE A 4 19.07 -1.04 -21.32
C ILE A 4 18.44 -0.21 -20.18
N LEU A 5 18.21 1.09 -20.42
CA LEU A 5 17.56 1.97 -19.44
C LEU A 5 16.13 1.52 -19.13
N SER A 6 15.39 1.07 -20.14
CA SER A 6 14.04 0.48 -20.04
C SER A 6 14.02 -0.75 -19.11
N ILE A 7 14.95 -1.69 -19.32
CA ILE A 7 15.05 -2.90 -18.51
C ILE A 7 15.38 -2.55 -17.06
N MET A 8 16.37 -1.66 -16.84
CA MET A 8 16.75 -1.23 -15.50
C MET A 8 15.61 -0.54 -14.75
N ALA A 9 14.85 0.32 -15.42
CA ALA A 9 13.69 1.01 -14.85
C ALA A 9 12.59 0.03 -14.45
N LEU A 10 12.31 -0.98 -15.28
CA LEU A 10 11.31 -2.00 -15.00
C LEU A 10 11.74 -2.89 -13.81
N THR A 11 12.99 -3.35 -13.80
CA THR A 11 13.52 -4.16 -12.70
C THR A 11 13.46 -3.41 -11.37
N ALA A 12 13.88 -2.14 -11.35
CA ALA A 12 13.78 -1.31 -10.15
C ALA A 12 12.31 -1.17 -9.70
N SER A 13 11.39 -0.95 -10.63
CA SER A 13 9.95 -0.82 -10.33
C SER A 13 9.37 -2.10 -9.74
N LEU A 14 9.74 -3.27 -10.27
CA LEU A 14 9.29 -4.56 -9.73
C LEU A 14 9.79 -4.79 -8.30
N ILE A 15 11.06 -4.45 -8.03
CA ILE A 15 11.63 -4.56 -6.68
C ILE A 15 10.89 -3.63 -5.72
N LEU A 16 10.69 -2.36 -6.10
CA LEU A 16 9.99 -1.37 -5.25
C LEU A 16 8.54 -1.78 -4.96
N ALA A 17 7.82 -2.25 -5.98
CA ALA A 17 6.44 -2.74 -5.81
C ALA A 17 6.39 -4.03 -4.97
N GLY A 18 7.36 -4.94 -5.13
CA GLY A 18 7.49 -6.13 -4.30
C GLY A 18 7.73 -5.80 -2.82
N ILE A 19 8.66 -4.88 -2.54
CA ILE A 19 8.95 -4.38 -1.19
C ILE A 19 7.70 -3.72 -0.59
N SER A 20 7.00 -2.90 -1.37
CA SER A 20 5.74 -2.27 -0.95
C SER A 20 4.71 -3.31 -0.48
N VAL A 21 4.45 -4.33 -1.30
CA VAL A 21 3.50 -5.39 -0.94
C VAL A 21 3.97 -6.15 0.31
N ALA A 22 5.25 -6.49 0.41
CA ALA A 22 5.79 -7.18 1.58
C ALA A 22 5.60 -6.37 2.87
N LEU A 23 5.89 -5.06 2.85
CA LEU A 23 5.70 -4.16 3.98
C LEU A 23 4.22 -4.02 4.37
N LEU A 24 3.31 -3.90 3.40
CA LEU A 24 1.87 -3.84 3.67
C LEU A 24 1.33 -5.15 4.25
N VAL A 25 1.83 -6.30 3.79
CA VAL A 25 1.47 -7.61 4.34
C VAL A 25 1.99 -7.75 5.77
N ILE A 26 3.24 -7.34 6.04
CA ILE A 26 3.79 -7.33 7.40
C ILE A 26 2.95 -6.44 8.31
N TYR A 27 2.61 -5.22 7.86
CA TYR A 27 1.78 -4.30 8.63
C TYR A 27 0.38 -4.85 8.89
N GLY A 28 -0.30 -5.36 7.86
CA GLY A 28 -1.63 -5.95 7.99
C GLY A 28 -1.64 -7.17 8.89
N ALA A 29 -0.62 -8.03 8.79
CA ALA A 29 -0.47 -9.19 9.68
C ALA A 29 -0.21 -8.76 11.13
N ASP A 30 0.62 -7.75 11.34
CA ASP A 30 0.91 -7.19 12.66
C ASP A 30 -0.34 -6.61 13.33
N VAL A 31 -1.11 -5.80 12.59
CA VAL A 31 -2.40 -5.27 13.05
C VAL A 31 -3.39 -6.41 13.34
N ALA A 32 -3.47 -7.43 12.48
CA ALA A 32 -4.36 -8.57 12.68
C ALA A 32 -3.95 -9.43 13.89
N ALA A 33 -2.65 -9.60 14.15
CA ALA A 33 -2.13 -10.36 15.27
C ALA A 33 -2.40 -9.67 16.63
N GLY A 34 -2.51 -8.34 16.67
CA GLY A 34 -2.79 -7.57 17.87
C GLY A 34 -4.20 -7.77 18.46
N GLY A 35 -5.16 -8.31 17.69
CA GLY A 35 -6.51 -8.63 18.19
C GLY A 35 -7.29 -7.42 18.74
N THR A 36 -8.14 -7.66 19.76
CA THR A 36 -9.00 -6.66 20.44
C THR A 36 -8.36 -6.00 21.66
N THR A 37 -7.20 -6.50 22.11
CA THR A 37 -6.41 -5.87 23.17
C THR A 37 -5.55 -4.78 22.55
N ALA A 38 -5.85 -3.54 22.88
CA ALA A 38 -5.19 -2.36 22.32
C ALA A 38 -3.66 -2.48 22.27
N GLY A 39 -3.12 -2.76 21.09
CA GLY A 39 -1.86 -2.15 20.64
C GLY A 39 -0.62 -3.01 20.49
N GLU A 40 -0.62 -4.31 20.80
CA GLU A 40 0.61 -5.12 20.67
C GLU A 40 0.47 -6.25 19.65
N GLY A 41 0.45 -5.90 18.37
CA GLY A 41 0.93 -6.83 17.34
C GLY A 41 2.41 -7.21 17.57
N PHE A 42 2.94 -8.14 16.78
CA PHE A 42 4.29 -8.69 16.98
C PHE A 42 5.44 -7.69 16.75
N LEU A 43 5.20 -6.55 16.10
CA LEU A 43 6.17 -5.47 16.00
C LEU A 43 6.26 -4.74 17.35
N PRO A 44 7.45 -4.60 17.97
CA PRO A 44 7.61 -3.90 19.25
C PRO A 44 7.60 -2.37 19.05
N LEU A 45 6.56 -1.86 18.42
CA LEU A 45 6.34 -0.46 18.06
C LEU A 45 4.95 -0.04 18.53
N ASP A 46 4.71 1.25 18.73
CA ASP A 46 3.35 1.74 18.94
C ASP A 46 2.56 1.81 17.61
N ALA A 47 1.23 2.00 17.69
CA ALA A 47 0.35 2.05 16.52
C ALA A 47 0.75 3.13 15.50
N MET A 48 1.18 4.30 15.96
CA MET A 48 1.57 5.42 15.10
C MET A 48 2.87 5.12 14.36
N ALA A 49 3.87 4.59 15.08
CA ALA A 49 5.15 4.18 14.54
C ALA A 49 5.01 3.08 13.48
N ARG A 50 4.10 2.12 13.69
CA ARG A 50 3.77 1.09 12.69
C ARG A 50 3.14 1.70 11.44
N GLY A 51 2.16 2.61 11.59
CA GLY A 51 1.54 3.30 10.47
C GLY A 51 2.52 4.14 9.64
N ILE A 52 3.44 4.84 10.30
CA ILE A 52 4.48 5.65 9.66
C ILE A 52 5.59 4.77 9.06
N GLY A 53 5.97 3.68 9.71
CA GLY A 53 7.06 2.81 9.27
C GLY A 53 6.67 1.80 8.19
N PHE A 54 5.46 1.23 8.28
CA PHE A 54 5.02 0.10 7.45
C PHE A 54 3.71 0.35 6.70
N GLY A 55 2.95 1.39 7.04
CA GLY A 55 1.73 1.76 6.32
C GLY A 55 1.97 2.76 5.17
N THR A 56 2.61 3.89 5.48
CA THR A 56 2.81 4.99 4.51
C THR A 56 3.93 4.78 3.49
N PRO A 57 5.12 4.23 3.81
CA PRO A 57 6.19 4.06 2.84
C PRO A 57 5.79 3.17 1.65
N PRO A 58 5.06 2.05 1.83
CA PRO A 58 4.60 1.23 0.72
C PRO A 58 3.72 1.95 -0.29
N ILE A 59 2.86 2.86 0.17
CA ILE A 59 2.03 3.69 -0.71
C ILE A 59 2.93 4.48 -1.65
N ILE A 60 3.93 5.18 -1.09
CA ILE A 60 4.90 5.97 -1.84
C ILE A 60 5.68 5.08 -2.81
N LEU A 61 6.19 3.94 -2.34
CA LEU A 61 6.94 2.99 -3.16
C LEU A 61 6.12 2.47 -4.36
N SER A 62 4.83 2.19 -4.18
CA SER A 62 3.93 1.78 -5.26
C SER A 62 3.72 2.87 -6.31
N PHE A 63 3.55 4.13 -5.90
CA PHE A 63 3.47 5.25 -6.83
C PHE A 63 4.78 5.45 -7.60
N VAL A 64 5.91 5.41 -6.89
CA VAL A 64 7.24 5.57 -7.48
C VAL A 64 7.50 4.44 -8.49
N ALA A 65 7.19 3.19 -8.13
CA ALA A 65 7.31 2.03 -9.03
C ALA A 65 6.47 2.19 -10.31
N TYR A 66 5.24 2.70 -10.20
CA TYR A 66 4.42 2.99 -11.36
C TYR A 66 5.06 4.06 -12.27
N PHE A 67 5.54 5.16 -11.68
CA PHE A 67 6.00 6.31 -12.45
C PHE A 67 7.38 6.12 -13.08
N ILE A 68 8.31 5.41 -12.42
CA ILE A 68 9.64 5.08 -12.98
C ILE A 68 9.49 4.30 -14.29
N SER A 69 8.60 3.32 -14.33
CA SER A 69 8.40 2.46 -15.48
C SER A 69 7.14 2.80 -16.29
N ARG A 70 6.54 3.99 -16.15
CA ARG A 70 5.22 4.32 -16.74
C ARG A 70 5.07 3.93 -18.22
N LYS A 71 6.16 4.07 -19.00
CA LYS A 71 6.22 3.79 -20.44
C LYS A 71 6.54 2.34 -20.78
N GLU A 72 7.03 1.56 -19.83
CA GLU A 72 7.43 0.18 -20.02
C GLU A 72 6.24 -0.75 -19.74
N PRO A 73 5.87 -1.65 -20.66
CA PRO A 73 4.82 -2.63 -20.42
C PRO A 73 5.26 -3.66 -19.38
N SER A 74 4.39 -3.96 -18.41
CA SER A 74 4.58 -5.04 -17.43
C SER A 74 3.27 -5.38 -16.70
N LYS A 75 2.69 -6.53 -17.05
CA LYS A 75 1.54 -7.11 -16.32
C LYS A 75 1.89 -7.48 -14.87
N PRO A 76 3.04 -8.11 -14.57
CA PRO A 76 3.41 -8.41 -13.18
C PRO A 76 3.48 -7.16 -12.29
N LEU A 77 4.07 -6.07 -12.79
CA LEU A 77 4.13 -4.82 -12.03
C LEU A 77 2.73 -4.24 -11.78
N GLY A 78 1.86 -4.24 -12.81
CA GLY A 78 0.48 -3.80 -12.66
C GLY A 78 -0.29 -4.62 -11.62
N GLY A 79 -0.08 -5.95 -11.60
CA GLY A 79 -0.64 -6.85 -10.59
C GLY A 79 -0.18 -6.51 -9.17
N LEU A 80 1.12 -6.28 -8.95
CA LEU A 80 1.65 -5.89 -7.64
C LEU A 80 1.05 -4.58 -7.13
N ILE A 81 0.90 -3.59 -8.01
CA ILE A 81 0.29 -2.30 -7.66
C ILE A 81 -1.21 -2.45 -7.32
N ILE A 82 -1.94 -3.32 -8.02
CA ILE A 82 -3.33 -3.65 -7.67
C ILE A 82 -3.41 -4.26 -6.28
N VAL A 83 -2.55 -5.25 -5.99
CA VAL A 83 -2.49 -5.90 -4.67
C VAL A 83 -2.21 -4.87 -3.59
N ALA A 84 -1.22 -3.98 -3.78
CA ALA A 84 -0.95 -2.90 -2.85
C ALA A 84 -2.17 -1.98 -2.65
N GLY A 85 -2.86 -1.60 -3.73
CA GLY A 85 -4.08 -0.77 -3.65
C GLY A 85 -5.19 -1.45 -2.85
N ILE A 86 -5.43 -2.74 -3.07
CA ILE A 86 -6.43 -3.53 -2.32
C ILE A 86 -6.07 -3.60 -0.84
N LEU A 87 -4.80 -3.88 -0.50
CA LEU A 87 -4.34 -3.91 0.90
C LEU A 87 -4.54 -2.56 1.60
N VAL A 88 -4.30 -1.45 0.90
CA VAL A 88 -4.53 -0.09 1.43
C VAL A 88 -6.03 0.18 1.65
N ILE A 89 -6.90 -0.26 0.73
CA ILE A 89 -8.37 -0.17 0.91
C ILE A 89 -8.81 -0.95 2.15
N ILE A 90 -8.32 -2.19 2.30
CA ILE A 90 -8.63 -3.03 3.46
C ILE A 90 -8.15 -2.35 4.75
N GLY A 91 -6.92 -1.83 4.77
CA GLY A 91 -6.39 -1.10 5.92
C GLY A 91 -7.24 0.13 6.28
N GLY A 92 -7.67 0.91 5.28
CA GLY A 92 -8.58 2.03 5.49
C GLY A 92 -9.94 1.60 6.05
N ALA A 93 -10.53 0.52 5.53
CA ALA A 93 -11.79 -0.02 6.04
C ALA A 93 -11.68 -0.50 7.49
N VAL A 94 -10.61 -1.24 7.82
CA VAL A 94 -10.33 -1.69 9.20
C VAL A 94 -10.18 -0.49 10.14
N PHE A 95 -9.50 0.57 9.69
CA PHE A 95 -9.33 1.80 10.48
C PHE A 95 -10.67 2.51 10.77
N ILE A 96 -11.60 2.54 9.80
CA ILE A 96 -12.95 3.09 10.01
C ILE A 96 -13.75 2.23 10.99
N VAL A 97 -13.71 0.91 10.86
CA VAL A 97 -14.45 0.01 11.75
C VAL A 97 -13.95 0.14 13.20
N GLY A 98 -12.64 0.23 13.40
CA GLY A 98 -12.05 0.49 14.72
C GLY A 98 -12.38 1.89 15.29
N ALA A 99 -12.84 2.83 14.47
CA ALA A 99 -13.20 4.18 14.91
C ALA A 99 -14.48 4.22 15.76
N GLY A 100 -15.35 3.22 15.67
CA GLY A 100 -16.61 3.17 16.42
C GLY A 100 -16.42 3.20 17.94
N GLU A 101 -15.22 2.89 18.41
CA GLU A 101 -14.84 2.85 19.83
C GLU A 101 -14.06 4.11 20.27
N ALA A 102 -13.81 5.06 19.37
CA ALA A 102 -12.96 6.23 19.61
C ALA A 102 -13.76 7.52 19.84
N GLU A 103 -13.24 8.37 20.72
CA GLU A 103 -13.81 9.71 21.03
C GLU A 103 -13.89 10.64 19.81
N ASN A 104 -13.14 10.34 18.74
CA ASN A 104 -13.04 11.14 17.52
C ASN A 104 -13.41 10.37 16.24
N ILE A 105 -14.63 9.84 16.20
CA ILE A 105 -15.18 9.07 15.06
C ILE A 105 -15.02 9.80 13.72
N ALA A 106 -15.35 11.11 13.67
CA ALA A 106 -15.31 11.88 12.42
C ALA A 106 -13.89 12.01 11.84
N ARG A 107 -12.87 12.18 12.69
CA ARG A 107 -11.47 12.24 12.28
C ARG A 107 -11.01 10.89 11.71
N MET A 108 -11.29 9.81 12.43
CA MET A 108 -10.88 8.47 12.01
C MET A 108 -11.60 8.00 10.75
N ALA A 109 -12.88 8.35 10.58
CA ALA A 109 -13.61 8.14 9.34
C ALA A 109 -12.97 8.91 8.16
N GLY A 110 -12.52 10.14 8.39
CA GLY A 110 -11.81 10.94 7.39
C GLY A 110 -10.46 10.33 6.98
N GLU A 111 -9.65 9.92 7.94
CA GLU A 111 -8.34 9.27 7.69
C GLU A 111 -8.50 7.93 6.97
N GLY A 112 -9.39 7.05 7.46
CA GLY A 112 -9.67 5.77 6.82
C GLY A 112 -10.29 5.92 5.42
N GLY A 113 -11.18 6.90 5.25
CA GLY A 113 -11.73 7.27 3.93
C GLY A 113 -10.66 7.75 2.96
N GLY A 114 -9.70 8.53 3.44
CA GLY A 114 -8.52 8.96 2.67
C GLY A 114 -7.68 7.78 2.20
N LEU A 115 -7.43 6.79 3.07
CA LEU A 115 -6.72 5.55 2.70
C LEU A 115 -7.48 4.77 1.63
N ILE A 116 -8.81 4.63 1.75
CA ILE A 116 -9.63 3.98 0.72
C ILE A 116 -9.50 4.71 -0.62
N GLY A 117 -9.55 6.04 -0.62
CA GLY A 117 -9.35 6.84 -1.84
C GLY A 117 -7.98 6.62 -2.47
N ILE A 118 -6.91 6.64 -1.68
CA ILE A 118 -5.54 6.37 -2.14
C ILE A 118 -5.41 4.95 -2.71
N GLY A 119 -5.97 3.95 -2.01
CA GLY A 119 -5.95 2.57 -2.45
C GLY A 119 -6.70 2.36 -3.77
N ALA A 120 -7.85 3.03 -3.95
CA ALA A 120 -8.59 3.03 -5.22
C ALA A 120 -7.76 3.62 -6.37
N VAL A 121 -7.02 4.72 -6.12
CA VAL A 121 -6.10 5.29 -7.11
C VAL A 121 -5.00 4.30 -7.46
N LEU A 122 -4.37 3.64 -6.49
CA LEU A 122 -3.34 2.62 -6.75
C LEU A 122 -3.91 1.47 -7.57
N THR A 123 -5.07 0.93 -7.19
CA THR A 123 -5.74 -0.14 -7.96
C THR A 123 -6.01 0.29 -9.40
N ALA A 124 -6.50 1.53 -9.61
CA ALA A 124 -6.71 2.07 -10.95
C ALA A 124 -5.39 2.19 -11.75
N LEU A 125 -4.31 2.68 -11.14
CA LEU A 125 -3.00 2.77 -11.78
C LEU A 125 -2.47 1.39 -12.18
N GLY A 126 -2.60 0.39 -11.31
CA GLY A 126 -2.21 -0.98 -11.62
C GLY A 126 -3.04 -1.57 -12.78
N ALA A 127 -4.36 -1.34 -12.80
CA ALA A 127 -5.22 -1.73 -13.92
C ALA A 127 -4.84 -1.05 -15.24
N ILE A 128 -4.54 0.26 -15.20
CA ILE A 128 -4.03 1.01 -16.36
C ILE A 128 -2.71 0.42 -16.85
N LYS A 129 -1.80 0.04 -15.94
CA LYS A 129 -0.53 -0.59 -16.29
C LYS A 129 -0.77 -1.90 -17.05
N ILE A 130 -1.63 -2.78 -16.54
CA ILE A 130 -1.98 -4.05 -17.19
C ILE A 130 -2.58 -3.79 -18.58
N LYS A 131 -3.53 -2.86 -18.71
CA LYS A 131 -4.17 -2.54 -20.00
C LYS A 131 -3.19 -2.07 -21.07
N LYS A 132 -2.11 -1.39 -20.67
CA LYS A 132 -1.07 -0.88 -21.58
C LYS A 132 0.06 -1.89 -21.84
N SER A 133 -0.01 -3.10 -21.26
CA SER A 133 1.05 -4.12 -21.32
C SER A 133 0.65 -5.30 -22.19
#